data_AF-A0A957JQT6-F1
#
_entry.id   AF-A0A957JQT6-F1
#
_cell.length_a   1.000
_cell.length_b   1.000
_cell.length_c   1.000
_cell.angle_alpha   90.00
_cell.angle_beta   90.00
_cell.angle_gamma   90.00
#
_symmetry.space_group_name_H-M   'P 1'
#
loop_
_entity.id
_entity.type
_entity.pdbx_description
1 polymer ?
#
loop_
_entity_poly.entity_id
_entity_poly.type
_entity_poly.pdbx_seq_one_letter_code
_entity_poly.pdbx_strand_id
1 'polypeptide(L)'
;IFPWEHIDIAVTKKFMTQDYLMSQEQETRIDCRHQCFACGILPKLRDLRRETDDEAWECPPVPTRPHHKPRQKPVPEVAGIPLRVLS
;
A
#
# COMPACT_ATOMS: atom_id res chain seq x y z
N ILE A 1 8.78 0.82 25.15
CA ILE A 1 8.51 0.32 23.79
C ILE A 1 9.52 -0.78 23.51
N PHE A 2 9.06 -1.98 23.16
CA PHE A 2 9.93 -3.12 22.95
C PHE A 2 10.35 -3.25 21.47
N PRO A 3 11.47 -3.94 21.15
CA PRO A 3 11.93 -4.09 19.77
C PRO A 3 10.89 -4.68 18.81
N TRP A 4 10.09 -5.66 19.27
CA TRP A 4 9.02 -6.27 18.47
C TRP A 4 7.83 -5.34 18.20
N GLU A 5 7.68 -4.24 18.94
CA GLU A 5 6.65 -3.23 18.65
C GLU A 5 7.03 -2.31 17.49
N HIS A 6 8.25 -2.44 16.96
CA HIS A 6 8.73 -1.69 15.80
C HIS A 6 8.74 -2.53 14.52
N ILE A 7 8.52 -3.84 14.63
CA ILE A 7 8.59 -4.78 13.51
C ILE A 7 7.16 -5.08 13.05
N ASP A 8 6.73 -4.38 12.01
CA ASP A 8 5.50 -4.69 11.27
C ASP A 8 5.87 -5.29 9.91
N ILE A 9 5.52 -6.55 9.70
CA ILE A 9 5.79 -7.27 8.45
C ILE A 9 4.72 -7.04 7.38
N ALA A 10 3.71 -6.20 7.64
CA ALA A 10 2.60 -5.81 6.77
C ALA A 10 1.64 -6.93 6.30
N VAL A 11 2.04 -8.20 6.39
CA VAL A 11 1.21 -9.37 6.05
C VAL A 11 0.34 -9.81 7.22
N THR A 12 -0.89 -10.23 6.92
CA THR A 12 -1.79 -10.80 7.92
C THR A 12 -1.60 -12.32 8.04
N LYS A 13 -1.91 -12.88 9.22
CA LYS A 13 -1.95 -14.34 9.41
C LYS A 13 -2.87 -15.02 8.38
N LYS A 14 -4.01 -14.41 8.06
CA LYS A 14 -4.97 -14.93 7.07
C LYS A 14 -4.31 -15.11 5.70
N PHE A 15 -3.59 -14.09 5.21
CA PHE A 15 -2.89 -14.17 3.93
C PHE A 15 -1.85 -15.29 3.94
N MET A 16 -1.02 -15.37 4.98
CA MET A 16 0.01 -16.41 5.10
C MET A 16 -0.57 -17.82 5.19
N THR A 17 -1.66 -18.02 5.94
CA THR A 17 -2.33 -19.32 6.03
C THR A 17 -2.87 -19.75 4.67
N GLN A 18 -3.46 -18.83 3.91
CA GLN A 18 -3.96 -19.18 2.58
C GLN A 18 -2.83 -19.48 1.59
N ASP A 19 -1.73 -18.73 1.64
CA ASP A 19 -0.54 -18.99 0.82
C ASP A 19 0.10 -20.35 1.12
N TYR A 20 0.19 -20.70 2.40
CA TYR A 20 0.68 -22.00 2.85
C TYR A 20 -0.18 -23.15 2.33
N LEU A 21 -1.51 -23.05 2.43
CA LEU A 21 -2.42 -24.09 1.96
C LEU A 21 -2.33 -24.28 0.44
N MET A 22 -2.32 -23.19 -0.33
CA MET A 22 -2.13 -23.26 -1.79
C MET A 22 -0.79 -23.91 -2.17
N SER A 23 0.27 -23.60 -1.41
CA SER A 23 1.60 -24.19 -1.64
C SER A 23 1.63 -25.70 -1.41
N GLN A 24 0.86 -26.20 -0.43
CA GLN A 24 0.70 -27.65 -0.21
C GLN A 24 0.02 -28.34 -1.40
N GLU A 25 -0.89 -27.63 -2.07
CA GLU A 25 -1.64 -28.10 -3.23
C GLU A 25 -0.94 -27.79 -4.57
N GLN A 26 0.27 -27.21 -4.53
CA GLN A 26 1.03 -26.77 -5.71
C GLN A 26 0.27 -25.75 -6.58
N GLU A 27 -0.62 -24.98 -5.96
CA GLU A 27 -1.39 -23.94 -6.62
C GLU A 27 -0.70 -22.57 -6.53
N THR A 28 -0.84 -21.79 -7.60
CA THR A 28 -0.40 -20.40 -7.64
C THR A 28 -1.59 -19.47 -7.73
N ARG A 29 -1.48 -18.28 -7.14
CA ARG A 29 -2.47 -17.22 -7.37
C ARG A 29 -2.39 -16.71 -8.81
N ILE A 30 -3.51 -16.23 -9.33
CA ILE A 30 -3.52 -15.42 -10.54
C ILE A 30 -2.76 -14.11 -10.29
N ASP A 31 -2.40 -13.42 -11.37
CA ASP A 31 -1.69 -12.15 -11.30
C ASP A 31 -2.45 -11.11 -10.45
N CYS A 32 -1.78 -10.62 -9.41
CA CYS A 32 -2.34 -9.69 -8.43
C CYS A 32 -2.60 -8.28 -8.97
N ARG A 33 -2.10 -7.96 -10.18
CA ARG A 33 -2.41 -6.71 -10.88
C ARG A 33 -3.87 -6.64 -11.30
N HIS A 34 -4.52 -7.79 -11.52
CA HIS A 34 -5.94 -7.86 -11.85
C HIS A 34 -6.85 -7.84 -10.60
N GLN A 35 -6.38 -8.34 -9.45
CA GLN A 35 -7.10 -8.27 -8.18
C GLN A 35 -6.18 -8.30 -6.96
N CYS A 36 -6.55 -7.55 -5.91
CA CYS A 36 -5.78 -7.54 -4.67
C CYS A 36 -6.10 -8.75 -3.78
N PHE A 37 -5.07 -9.48 -3.37
CA PHE A 37 -5.18 -10.58 -2.37
C PHE A 37 -4.82 -10.16 -0.94
N ALA A 38 -4.67 -8.87 -0.69
CA ALA A 38 -4.25 -8.32 0.60
C ALA A 38 -2.91 -8.88 1.11
N CYS A 39 -1.91 -9.00 0.23
CA CYS A 39 -0.53 -9.42 0.55
C CYS A 39 0.27 -8.45 1.45
N GLY A 40 -0.33 -7.34 1.90
CA GLY A 40 0.29 -6.36 2.79
C GLY A 40 0.58 -5.00 2.14
N ILE A 41 0.87 -4.95 0.83
CA ILE A 41 1.15 -3.68 0.12
C ILE A 41 -0.07 -2.74 0.17
N LEU A 42 -1.20 -3.13 -0.44
CA LEU A 42 -2.40 -2.29 -0.45
C LEU A 42 -3.03 -2.12 0.94
N PRO A 43 -3.09 -3.12 1.83
CA PRO A 43 -3.52 -2.89 3.21
C PRO A 43 -2.75 -1.77 3.92
N LYS A 44 -1.42 -1.69 3.73
CA LYS A 44 -0.55 -0.69 4.35
C LYS A 44 -0.53 0.65 3.62
N LEU A 45 -0.62 0.63 2.28
CA LEU A 45 -0.39 1.78 1.41
C LEU A 45 -1.64 2.20 0.61
N ARG A 46 -2.85 1.74 0.98
CA ARG A 46 -4.10 2.04 0.26
C ARG A 46 -4.32 3.53 0.01
N ASP A 47 -3.96 4.39 0.97
CA ASP A 47 -4.23 5.81 0.87
C ASP A 47 -3.23 6.45 -0.12
N LEU A 48 -1.98 5.97 -0.15
CA LEU A 48 -1.01 6.35 -1.17
C LEU A 48 -1.41 5.85 -2.57
N ARG A 49 -1.85 4.60 -2.68
CA ARG A 49 -2.34 4.05 -3.96
C ARG A 49 -3.49 4.88 -4.51
N ARG A 50 -4.41 5.29 -3.64
CA ARG A 50 -5.58 6.10 -4.02
C ARG A 50 -5.20 7.46 -4.60
N GLU A 51 -4.08 8.01 -4.16
CA GLU A 51 -3.57 9.33 -4.57
C GLU A 51 -2.56 9.25 -5.71
N THR A 52 -2.19 8.03 -6.14
CA THR A 52 -1.24 7.79 -7.22
C THR A 52 -2.00 7.39 -8.48
N ASP A 53 -1.57 7.94 -9.62
CA ASP A 53 -2.11 7.60 -10.94
C ASP A 53 -2.04 6.08 -11.19
N ASP A 54 -2.98 5.55 -11.98
CA ASP A 54 -3.11 4.13 -12.21
C ASP A 54 -1.88 3.54 -12.94
N GLU A 55 -1.28 4.28 -13.87
CA GLU A 55 -0.10 3.83 -14.61
C GLU A 55 1.19 3.93 -13.77
N ALA A 56 1.17 4.72 -12.69
CA ALA A 56 2.30 4.88 -11.79
C ALA A 56 2.33 3.82 -10.67
N TRP A 57 1.35 2.90 -10.62
CA TRP A 57 1.25 1.90 -9.57
C TRP A 57 0.68 0.55 -10.04
N GLU A 58 1.50 -0.50 -9.98
CA GLU A 58 1.19 -1.85 -10.49
C GLU A 58 0.01 -2.56 -9.78
N CYS A 59 -0.17 -2.38 -8.47
CA CYS A 59 -1.35 -2.93 -7.80
C CYS A 59 -2.66 -2.26 -8.28
N PRO A 60 -3.78 -3.00 -8.32
CA PRO A 60 -5.05 -2.49 -8.82
C PRO A 60 -5.57 -1.29 -8.00
N PRO A 61 -6.42 -0.44 -8.61
CA PRO A 61 -6.98 0.73 -7.94
C PRO A 61 -7.83 0.33 -6.73
N VAL A 62 -7.85 1.20 -5.73
CA VAL A 62 -8.62 1.00 -4.50
C VAL A 62 -9.85 1.91 -4.47
N PRO A 63 -11.03 1.42 -4.08
CA PRO A 63 -12.27 2.20 -4.11
C PRO A 63 -12.23 3.37 -3.13
N THR A 64 -12.60 4.56 -3.59
CA THR A 64 -12.64 5.80 -2.80
C THR A 64 -13.78 5.78 -1.80
N ARG A 65 -13.51 6.27 -0.58
CA ARG A 65 -14.54 6.39 0.47
C ARG A 65 -15.13 7.80 0.42
N PRO A 66 -16.42 8.00 0.72
CA PRO A 66 -17.08 9.31 0.64
C PRO A 66 -16.40 10.43 1.44
N HIS A 67 -15.72 10.09 2.52
CA HIS A 67 -15.04 11.05 3.42
C HIS A 67 -13.51 10.97 3.35
N HIS A 68 -12.94 10.45 2.26
CA HIS A 68 -11.49 10.43 2.09
C HIS A 68 -10.94 11.85 1.93
N LYS A 69 -9.99 12.24 2.78
CA LYS A 69 -9.23 13.48 2.63
C LYS A 69 -7.81 13.14 2.16
N PRO A 70 -7.35 13.70 1.02
CA PRO A 70 -6.00 13.46 0.54
C PRO A 70 -4.95 13.85 1.57
N ARG A 71 -3.83 13.13 1.61
CA ARG A 71 -2.68 13.44 2.45
C ARG A 71 -2.07 14.75 1.99
N GLN A 72 -2.01 15.74 2.88
CA GLN A 72 -1.31 16.99 2.61
C GLN A 72 0.20 16.72 2.61
N LYS A 73 0.86 16.89 1.46
CA LYS A 73 2.32 16.88 1.40
C LYS A 73 2.82 18.22 1.95
N PRO A 74 3.65 18.24 3.01
CA PRO A 74 4.25 19.49 3.45
C PRO A 74 5.11 20.06 2.32
N VAL A 75 5.01 21.37 2.11
CA VAL A 75 5.87 22.07 1.14
C VAL A 75 7.30 21.95 1.66
N PRO A 76 8.25 21.39 0.89
CA PRO A 76 9.63 21.32 1.35
C PRO A 76 10.20 22.74 1.47
N GLU A 77 10.87 23.00 2.59
CA GLU A 77 11.48 24.31 2.92
C GLU A 77 13.01 24.17 2.95
N VAL A 78 13.70 25.17 2.38
CA VAL A 78 15.16 25.32 2.53
C VAL A 78 15.42 26.64 3.23
N ALA A 79 16.06 26.60 4.39
CA ALA A 79 16.31 27.78 5.23
C ALA A 79 15.04 28.61 5.54
N GLY A 80 13.90 27.95 5.71
CA GLY A 80 12.60 28.61 5.99
C GLY A 80 11.94 29.26 4.76
N ILE A 81 12.45 29.01 3.55
CA ILE A 81 11.86 29.47 2.30
C ILE A 81 11.13 28.28 1.65
N PRO A 82 9.80 28.39 1.40
CA PRO A 82 9.05 27.32 0.74
C PRO A 82 9.51 27.16 -0.71
N LEU A 83 9.85 25.93 -1.12
CA LEU A 83 10.20 25.63 -2.50
C LEU A 83 8.95 25.70 -3.38
N ARG A 84 9.00 26.53 -4.42
CA ARG A 84 8.01 26.49 -5.50
C ARG A 84 8.40 25.37 -6.46
N VAL A 85 7.55 24.35 -6.57
CA VAL A 85 7.67 23.35 -7.64
C VAL A 85 7.25 24.04 -8.94
N LEU A 86 8.19 24.21 -9.87
CA LEU A 86 7.86 24.62 -11.24
C LEU A 86 7.27 23.39 -11.94
N SER A 87 5.96 23.42 -12.15
CA SER A 87 5.20 22.40 -12.91
C SER A 87 5.40 22.55 -14.40
#